data_AF-B0TBE9-F1
#
_entry.id   AF-B0TBE9-F1
#
_cell.length_a   1.000
_cell.length_b   1.000
_cell.length_c   1.000
_cell.angle_alpha   90.00
_cell.angle_beta   90.00
_cell.angle_gamma   90.00
#
_symmetry.space_group_name_H-M   'P 1'
#
loop_
_entity.id
_entity.type
_entity.pdbx_description
1 polymer ?
#
loop_
_entity_poly.entity_id
_entity_poly.type
_entity_poly.pdbx_seq_one_letter_code
_entity_poly.pdbx_strand_id
1 'polypeptide(L)'
;MDVCQSQKDNRTTPCRMTTPWTIEGYRGLPVLVVEDNPINLKMIRSQLKQLGIDMIHTAVNGNEAVQLARQNQYGLILMDCQMPVMDGYSATALIRANEGQETHTPIVAVTAHALPGDREKCLEAGMDDYISKPVRLQRLFEALQCWLPAQQKIGTAADAAQETPESASISQKGSAVPEALSAPEPALDAPPVDFGVIQGLLGVTLEELPLFSHLFVLFFTESGEKMEKIRFALAVKDIGQVCALAHALKSASGNVGALGLSRLYREMELLARSGVMDGLASLYEQAEKEYERVKAALARFCDSD
;
A
#
# COMPACT_ATOMS: atom_id res chain seq x y z
N MET A 1 -9.83 57.62 20.76
CA MET A 1 -10.29 56.91 19.54
C MET A 1 -9.19 55.93 19.20
N ASP A 2 -9.26 54.77 19.85
CA ASP A 2 -8.29 53.68 19.71
C ASP A 2 -8.63 52.86 18.48
N VAL A 3 -7.65 52.67 17.60
CA VAL A 3 -7.74 51.69 16.50
C VAL A 3 -6.70 50.60 16.78
N CYS A 4 -7.18 49.55 17.46
CA CYS A 4 -6.46 48.31 17.67
C CYS A 4 -6.48 47.50 16.35
N GLN A 5 -5.36 47.43 15.66
CA GLN A 5 -5.21 46.58 14.48
C GLN A 5 -4.98 45.13 14.90
N SER A 6 -6.00 44.32 14.58
CA SER A 6 -6.06 42.86 14.57
C SER A 6 -4.85 42.22 13.88
N GLN A 7 -3.95 41.60 14.63
CA GLN A 7 -3.12 40.50 14.13
C GLN A 7 -3.87 39.18 14.37
N LYS A 8 -4.44 38.62 13.30
CA LYS A 8 -4.96 37.24 13.30
C LYS A 8 -3.77 36.30 13.10
N ASP A 9 -3.42 35.60 14.17
CA ASP A 9 -2.46 34.52 14.22
C ASP A 9 -2.99 33.35 13.38
N ASN A 10 -2.46 33.19 12.16
CA ASN A 10 -2.83 32.12 11.23
C ASN A 10 -2.02 30.86 11.56
N ARG A 11 -2.35 30.18 12.66
CA ARG A 11 -1.85 28.84 12.96
C ARG A 11 -2.85 27.81 12.44
N THR A 12 -2.61 27.37 11.20
CA THR A 12 -3.26 26.20 10.61
C THR A 12 -2.92 25.00 11.48
N THR A 13 -3.86 24.58 12.31
CA THR A 13 -3.70 23.40 13.16
C THR A 13 -3.89 22.18 12.25
N PRO A 14 -2.96 21.23 12.17
CA PRO A 14 -3.16 20.05 11.34
C PRO A 14 -4.35 19.27 11.92
N CYS A 15 -5.34 19.00 11.06
CA CYS A 15 -6.53 18.23 11.39
C CYS A 15 -6.07 16.84 11.88
N ARG A 16 -6.07 16.62 13.20
CA ARG A 16 -5.75 15.34 13.80
C ARG A 16 -6.95 14.43 13.59
N MET A 17 -6.88 13.55 12.61
CA MET A 17 -7.84 12.46 12.49
C MET A 17 -7.71 11.58 13.73
N THR A 18 -8.81 11.37 14.44
CA THR A 18 -8.89 10.49 15.60
C THR A 18 -9.10 9.06 15.12
N THR A 19 -8.06 8.44 14.58
CA THR A 19 -8.05 6.97 14.44
C THR A 19 -7.83 6.36 15.83
N PRO A 20 -8.57 5.29 16.22
CA PRO A 20 -8.29 4.56 17.46
C PRO A 20 -6.94 3.82 17.42
N TRP A 21 -6.31 3.81 16.23
CA TRP A 21 -5.04 3.17 15.93
C TRP A 21 -3.95 4.24 15.91
N THR A 22 -3.10 4.27 16.93
CA THR A 22 -1.86 5.08 16.96
C THR A 22 -0.71 4.18 17.39
N ILE A 23 0.44 4.29 16.74
CA ILE A 23 1.64 3.59 17.18
C ILE A 23 2.28 4.35 18.35
N GLU A 24 2.21 3.77 19.54
CA GLU A 24 2.86 4.31 20.73
C GLU A 24 4.29 3.76 20.88
N GLY A 25 5.19 4.52 21.51
CA GLY A 25 6.53 4.03 21.87
C GLY A 25 7.52 3.89 20.72
N TYR A 26 7.23 4.48 19.55
CA TYR A 26 8.13 4.46 18.40
C TYR A 26 9.43 5.25 18.66
N ARG A 27 10.59 4.67 18.35
CA ARG A 27 11.93 5.28 18.55
C ARG A 27 12.24 6.50 17.67
N GLY A 28 11.30 6.94 16.83
CA GLY A 28 11.53 8.06 15.91
C GLY A 28 12.54 7.75 14.80
N LEU A 29 12.76 6.47 14.48
CA LEU A 29 13.47 6.12 13.25
C LEU A 29 12.61 6.52 12.02
N PRO A 30 13.14 6.50 10.81
CA PRO A 30 12.31 6.58 9.61
C PRO A 30 11.71 5.20 9.26
N VAL A 31 10.54 5.21 8.62
CA VAL A 31 10.01 4.06 7.85
C VAL A 31 10.32 4.29 6.38
N LEU A 32 10.89 3.29 5.70
CA LEU A 32 11.09 3.33 4.25
C LEU A 32 9.91 2.65 3.55
N VAL A 33 9.26 3.34 2.61
CA VAL A 33 8.24 2.75 1.73
C VAL A 33 8.82 2.63 0.32
N VAL A 34 8.90 1.40 -0.18
CA VAL A 34 9.41 1.09 -1.52
C VAL A 34 8.27 0.60 -2.39
N GLU A 35 7.85 1.42 -3.35
CA GLU A 35 6.69 1.15 -4.20
C GLU A 35 6.83 1.97 -5.50
N ASP A 36 6.70 1.31 -6.65
CA ASP A 36 6.87 1.92 -7.97
C ASP A 36 5.60 2.66 -8.46
N ASN A 37 4.43 2.33 -7.90
CA ASN A 37 3.19 2.99 -8.23
C ASN A 37 2.92 4.19 -7.31
N PRO A 38 2.88 5.44 -7.83
CA PRO A 38 2.71 6.64 -7.01
C PRO A 38 1.38 6.68 -6.25
N ILE A 39 0.33 6.03 -6.75
CA ILE A 39 -0.99 5.97 -6.09
C ILE A 39 -0.92 5.03 -4.88
N ASN A 40 -0.31 3.85 -5.03
CA ASN A 40 -0.06 2.92 -3.93
C ASN A 40 0.85 3.57 -2.87
N LEU A 41 1.93 4.22 -3.32
CA LEU A 41 2.86 4.93 -2.44
C LEU A 41 2.14 6.03 -1.65
N LYS A 42 1.29 6.83 -2.31
CA LYS A 42 0.49 7.87 -1.65
C LYS A 42 -0.48 7.27 -0.64
N MET A 43 -1.14 6.15 -0.97
CA MET A 43 -2.05 5.43 -0.09
C MET A 43 -1.33 4.99 1.20
N ILE A 44 -0.22 4.25 1.08
CA ILE A 44 0.55 3.77 2.23
C ILE A 44 1.05 4.94 3.08
N ARG A 45 1.55 6.01 2.46
CA ARG A 45 1.99 7.21 3.19
C ARG A 45 0.86 7.89 3.97
N SER A 46 -0.33 7.99 3.37
CA SER A 46 -1.51 8.54 4.04
C SER A 46 -1.90 7.67 5.24
N GLN A 47 -1.85 6.34 5.11
CA GLN A 47 -2.11 5.42 6.21
C GLN A 47 -1.05 5.54 7.33
N LEU A 48 0.24 5.58 6.99
CA LEU A 48 1.32 5.78 7.97
C LEU A 48 1.15 7.07 8.78
N LYS A 49 0.80 8.17 8.12
CA LYS A 49 0.52 9.45 8.80
C LYS A 49 -0.68 9.36 9.74
N GLN A 50 -1.75 8.66 9.36
CA GLN A 50 -2.89 8.41 10.24
C GLN A 50 -2.48 7.64 11.50
N LEU A 51 -1.53 6.71 11.37
CA LEU A 51 -1.01 5.93 12.49
C LEU A 51 0.04 6.67 13.34
N GLY A 52 0.31 7.95 13.05
CA GLY A 52 1.25 8.80 13.78
C GLY A 52 2.72 8.63 13.35
N ILE A 53 3.00 8.01 12.20
CA ILE A 53 4.35 7.89 11.65
C ILE A 53 4.63 9.08 10.71
N ASP A 54 5.43 10.03 11.18
CA ASP A 54 5.76 11.25 10.44
C ASP A 54 7.05 11.13 9.59
N MET A 55 8.02 10.34 10.06
CA MET A 55 9.31 10.16 9.39
C MET A 55 9.21 9.04 8.35
N ILE A 56 8.89 9.41 7.12
CA ILE A 56 8.71 8.47 6.01
C ILE A 56 9.67 8.82 4.87
N HIS A 57 10.57 7.90 4.54
CA HIS A 57 11.38 7.94 3.32
C HIS A 57 10.74 7.07 2.24
N THR A 58 11.05 7.35 0.98
CA THR A 58 10.43 6.65 -0.16
C THR A 58 11.46 6.29 -1.21
N ALA A 59 11.27 5.13 -1.85
CA ALA A 59 12.00 4.70 -3.05
C ALA A 59 11.01 4.13 -4.07
N VAL A 60 11.33 4.24 -5.36
CA VAL A 60 10.44 3.76 -6.44
C VAL A 60 10.95 2.51 -7.16
N ASN A 61 12.05 1.92 -6.68
CA ASN A 61 12.60 0.65 -7.16
C ASN A 61 13.59 0.06 -6.14
N GLY A 62 13.99 -1.20 -6.37
CA GLY A 62 14.92 -1.91 -5.48
C GLY A 62 16.32 -1.29 -5.36
N ASN A 63 16.85 -0.66 -6.42
CA ASN A 63 18.18 -0.05 -6.37
C ASN A 63 18.22 1.15 -5.41
N GLU A 64 17.23 2.03 -5.51
CA GLU A 64 17.07 3.16 -4.59
C GLU A 64 16.89 2.69 -3.16
N ALA A 65 16.11 1.62 -2.95
CA ALA A 65 15.91 1.03 -1.63
C ALA A 65 17.23 0.54 -1.02
N VAL A 66 18.05 -0.20 -1.78
CA VAL A 66 19.38 -0.66 -1.34
C VAL A 66 20.28 0.53 -1.02
N GLN A 67 20.30 1.56 -1.86
CA GLN A 67 21.11 2.76 -1.62
C GLN A 67 20.69 3.48 -0.34
N LEU A 68 19.39 3.68 -0.14
CA LEU A 68 18.85 4.33 1.04
C LEU A 68 19.10 3.54 2.31
N ALA A 69 18.95 2.21 2.27
CA ALA A 69 19.20 1.30 3.40
C ALA A 69 20.68 1.26 3.81
N ARG A 70 21.61 1.50 2.88
CA ARG A 70 23.04 1.63 3.20
C ARG A 70 23.38 2.94 3.89
N GLN A 71 22.62 4.00 3.61
CA GLN A 71 22.90 5.36 4.08
C GLN A 71 22.18 5.70 5.38
N ASN A 72 21.08 5.00 5.68
CA ASN A 72 20.19 5.34 6.79
C ASN A 72 19.79 4.08 7.55
N GLN A 73 19.57 4.22 8.86
CA GLN A 73 18.92 3.18 9.65
C GLN A 73 17.41 3.40 9.63
N TYR A 74 16.67 2.35 9.32
CA TYR A 74 15.22 2.35 9.32
C TYR A 74 14.66 1.53 10.47
N GLY A 75 13.52 1.94 11.02
CA GLY A 75 12.76 1.14 11.97
C GLY A 75 11.99 0.01 11.29
N LEU A 76 11.60 0.22 10.03
CA LEU A 76 10.88 -0.75 9.19
C LEU A 76 11.07 -0.35 7.73
N ILE A 77 11.16 -1.34 6.85
CA ILE A 77 11.05 -1.18 5.40
C ILE A 77 9.79 -1.92 4.93
N LEU A 78 8.87 -1.19 4.29
CA LEU A 78 7.77 -1.76 3.52
C LEU A 78 8.25 -1.91 2.07
N MET A 79 8.36 -3.14 1.58
CA MET A 79 9.00 -3.44 0.29
C MET A 79 8.01 -4.08 -0.68
N ASP A 80 7.66 -3.39 -1.76
CA ASP A 80 6.94 -4.04 -2.86
C ASP A 80 7.77 -5.18 -3.47
N CYS A 81 7.15 -6.34 -3.66
CA CYS A 81 7.80 -7.49 -4.25
C CYS A 81 8.06 -7.32 -5.75
N GLN A 82 7.16 -6.66 -6.47
CA GLN A 82 7.21 -6.57 -7.93
C GLN A 82 7.42 -5.14 -8.37
N MET A 83 8.64 -4.82 -8.79
CA MET A 83 9.01 -3.49 -9.26
C MET A 83 9.92 -3.59 -10.50
N PRO A 84 9.94 -2.58 -11.37
CA PRO A 84 10.88 -2.51 -12.47
C PRO A 84 12.31 -2.31 -11.97
N VAL A 85 13.28 -2.53 -12.86
CA VAL A 85 14.74 -2.38 -12.64
C VAL A 85 15.33 -3.40 -11.66
N MET A 86 14.82 -3.46 -10.43
CA MET A 86 15.18 -4.43 -9.40
C MET A 86 13.95 -4.72 -8.54
N ASP A 87 13.60 -6.01 -8.46
CA ASP A 87 12.49 -6.48 -7.63
C ASP A 87 12.83 -6.44 -6.14
N GLY A 88 11.78 -6.51 -5.31
CA GLY A 88 11.92 -6.42 -3.85
C GLY A 88 12.67 -7.60 -3.25
N TYR A 89 12.62 -8.78 -3.86
CA TYR A 89 13.34 -9.97 -3.39
C TYR A 89 14.86 -9.78 -3.53
N SER A 90 15.29 -9.34 -4.71
CA SER A 90 16.69 -9.03 -5.02
C SER A 90 17.21 -7.88 -4.17
N ALA A 91 16.39 -6.83 -3.99
CA ALA A 91 16.72 -5.72 -3.10
C ALA A 91 16.90 -6.17 -1.65
N THR A 92 16.00 -7.03 -1.15
CA THR A 92 16.09 -7.60 0.21
C THR A 92 17.37 -8.39 0.38
N ALA A 93 17.69 -9.31 -0.55
CA ALA A 93 18.93 -10.08 -0.48
C ALA A 93 20.17 -9.20 -0.42
N LEU A 94 20.20 -8.10 -1.19
CA LEU A 94 21.29 -7.12 -1.14
C LEU A 94 21.31 -6.32 0.16
N ILE A 95 20.16 -5.95 0.73
CA ILE A 95 20.10 -5.27 2.03
C ILE A 95 20.67 -6.20 3.11
N ARG A 96 20.19 -7.45 3.18
CA ARG A 96 20.68 -8.47 4.13
C ARG A 96 22.18 -8.73 4.01
N ALA A 97 22.71 -8.77 2.79
CA ALA A 97 24.15 -8.95 2.56
C ALA A 97 25.01 -7.78 3.09
N ASN A 98 24.42 -6.59 3.28
CA ASN A 98 25.09 -5.43 3.86
C ASN A 98 24.81 -5.24 5.35
N GLU A 99 23.93 -6.06 5.95
CA GLU A 99 23.68 -6.04 7.39
C GLU A 99 24.87 -6.65 8.15
N GLY A 100 25.29 -5.98 9.23
CA GLY A 100 26.26 -6.53 10.18
C GLY A 100 25.59 -7.50 11.16
N GLN A 101 26.39 -8.22 11.95
CA GLN A 101 25.89 -9.25 12.87
C GLN A 101 24.92 -8.75 13.96
N GLU A 102 24.97 -7.46 14.30
CA GLU A 102 24.11 -6.87 15.33
C GLU A 102 23.00 -5.97 14.76
N THR A 103 22.90 -5.86 13.44
CA THR A 103 21.92 -5.00 12.78
C THR A 103 20.97 -5.84 11.96
N HIS A 104 19.68 -5.77 12.28
CA HIS A 104 18.64 -6.39 11.48
C HIS A 104 17.47 -5.42 11.37
N THR A 105 17.28 -4.85 10.19
CA THR A 105 16.17 -3.93 9.94
C THR A 105 14.95 -4.74 9.47
N PRO A 106 13.80 -4.67 10.14
CA PRO A 106 12.62 -5.39 9.70
C PRO A 106 12.18 -5.00 8.27
N ILE A 107 12.01 -5.98 7.39
CA ILE A 107 11.53 -5.83 6.01
C ILE A 107 10.21 -6.60 5.88
N VAL A 108 9.12 -5.86 5.69
CA VAL A 108 7.78 -6.41 5.49
C VAL A 108 7.43 -6.30 4.01
N ALA A 109 7.21 -7.45 3.39
CA ALA A 109 6.84 -7.58 1.98
C ALA A 109 5.46 -6.97 1.73
N VAL A 110 5.29 -6.26 0.62
CA VAL A 110 4.00 -5.83 0.10
C VAL A 110 3.76 -6.57 -1.21
N THR A 111 2.85 -7.54 -1.21
CA THR A 111 2.69 -8.49 -2.33
C THR A 111 1.29 -8.46 -2.93
N ALA A 112 1.17 -8.60 -4.24
CA ALA A 112 -0.12 -8.73 -4.95
C ALA A 112 -0.82 -10.07 -4.69
N HIS A 113 -0.10 -11.09 -4.22
CA HIS A 113 -0.61 -12.43 -3.97
C HIS A 113 -0.20 -12.89 -2.57
N ALA A 114 -1.18 -13.35 -1.79
CA ALA A 114 -0.98 -13.92 -0.45
C ALA A 114 -1.23 -15.43 -0.47
N LEU A 115 -0.81 -16.09 -1.54
CA LEU A 115 -0.86 -17.54 -1.61
C LEU A 115 0.28 -18.10 -0.75
N PRO A 116 0.15 -19.33 -0.20
CA PRO A 116 1.20 -19.96 0.60
C PRO A 116 2.59 -19.86 -0.04
N GLY A 117 2.68 -20.16 -1.34
CA GLY A 117 3.93 -20.09 -2.12
C GLY A 117 4.59 -18.70 -2.21
N ASP A 118 3.84 -17.61 -2.03
CA ASP A 118 4.42 -16.27 -2.03
C ASP A 118 5.01 -15.93 -0.66
N ARG A 119 4.43 -16.45 0.42
CA ARG A 119 4.98 -16.33 1.76
C ARG A 119 6.34 -17.02 1.85
N GLU A 120 6.45 -18.24 1.35
CA GLU A 120 7.74 -18.96 1.34
C GLU A 120 8.82 -18.18 0.59
N LYS A 121 8.51 -17.63 -0.59
CA LYS A 121 9.45 -16.78 -1.36
C LYS A 121 9.90 -15.54 -0.60
N CYS A 122 9.00 -14.86 0.11
CA CYS A 122 9.36 -13.69 0.90
C CYS A 122 10.35 -14.06 2.02
N LEU A 123 10.09 -15.16 2.73
CA LEU A 123 10.96 -15.64 3.80
C LEU A 123 12.32 -16.13 3.27
N GLU A 124 12.34 -16.84 2.14
CA GLU A 124 13.58 -17.28 1.47
C GLU A 124 14.44 -16.11 1.02
N ALA A 125 13.83 -14.99 0.61
CA ALA A 125 14.53 -13.76 0.29
C ALA A 125 15.05 -13.01 1.53
N GLY A 126 14.69 -13.44 2.74
CA GLY A 126 15.09 -12.82 4.00
C GLY A 126 14.17 -11.69 4.47
N MET A 127 12.92 -11.64 3.99
CA MET A 127 11.88 -10.76 4.53
C MET A 127 11.29 -11.35 5.81
N ASP A 128 10.77 -10.49 6.68
CA ASP A 128 10.34 -10.86 8.03
C ASP A 128 8.85 -11.16 8.11
N ASP A 129 8.06 -10.49 7.27
CA ASP A 129 6.61 -10.65 7.19
C ASP A 129 6.08 -10.19 5.83
N TYR A 130 4.76 -10.26 5.64
CA TYR A 130 4.11 -9.82 4.41
C TYR A 130 2.73 -9.22 4.64
N ILE A 131 2.35 -8.29 3.75
CA ILE A 131 1.02 -7.70 3.66
C ILE A 131 0.54 -7.85 2.21
N SER A 132 -0.67 -8.37 2.04
CA SER A 132 -1.33 -8.43 0.74
C SER A 132 -1.78 -7.05 0.27
N LYS A 133 -1.56 -6.73 -1.00
CA LYS A 133 -2.20 -5.61 -1.68
C LYS A 133 -3.69 -5.92 -1.94
N PRO A 134 -4.59 -4.91 -1.88
CA PRO A 134 -4.33 -3.54 -1.41
C PRO A 134 -4.06 -3.49 0.10
N VAL A 135 -3.10 -2.64 0.50
CA VAL A 135 -2.71 -2.49 1.92
C VAL A 135 -3.86 -1.88 2.70
N ARG A 136 -4.39 -2.62 3.69
CA ARG A 136 -5.44 -2.14 4.60
C ARG A 136 -4.82 -1.47 5.82
N LEU A 137 -5.38 -0.34 6.28
CA LEU A 137 -4.88 0.38 7.46
C LEU A 137 -4.68 -0.56 8.67
N GLN A 138 -5.65 -1.43 8.95
CA GLN A 138 -5.56 -2.36 10.08
C GLN A 138 -4.38 -3.33 9.96
N ARG A 139 -4.14 -3.91 8.77
CA ARG A 139 -3.00 -4.82 8.56
C ARG A 139 -1.66 -4.11 8.63
N LEU A 140 -1.62 -2.88 8.11
CA LEU A 140 -0.45 -2.03 8.25
C LEU A 140 -0.16 -1.72 9.72
N PHE A 141 -1.19 -1.39 10.50
CA PHE A 141 -1.07 -1.16 11.93
C PHE A 141 -0.55 -2.39 12.68
N GLU A 142 -1.12 -3.57 12.42
CA GLU A 142 -0.67 -4.84 13.03
C GLU A 142 0.82 -5.11 12.73
N ALA A 143 1.25 -4.93 11.49
CA ALA A 143 2.66 -5.10 11.11
C ALA A 143 3.57 -4.07 11.79
N LEU A 144 3.17 -2.80 11.85
CA LEU A 144 3.93 -1.75 12.52
C LEU A 144 4.06 -2.03 14.03
N GLN A 145 3.00 -2.50 14.69
CA GLN A 145 3.06 -2.87 16.10
C GLN A 145 4.00 -4.05 16.36
N CYS A 146 4.03 -5.02 15.45
CA CYS A 146 4.84 -6.22 15.61
C CYS A 146 6.32 -5.94 15.37
N TRP A 147 6.62 -5.13 14.35
CA TRP A 147 7.98 -5.01 13.82
C TRP A 147 8.69 -3.69 14.16
N LEU A 148 7.96 -2.60 14.49
CA LEU A 148 8.66 -1.38 14.86
C LEU A 148 9.37 -1.57 16.22
N PRO A 149 10.65 -1.15 16.34
CA PRO A 149 11.37 -1.27 17.59
C PRO A 149 10.67 -0.47 18.70
N ALA A 150 10.20 -1.16 19.74
CA ALA A 150 9.64 -0.50 20.90
C ALA A 150 10.72 0.35 21.60
N GLN A 151 10.31 1.50 22.16
CA GLN A 151 11.09 2.21 23.18
C GLN A 151 11.35 1.22 24.31
N GLN A 152 12.62 0.85 24.49
CA GLN A 152 13.03 0.27 25.77
C GLN A 152 12.76 1.35 26.81
N LYS A 153 11.78 1.12 27.69
CA LYS A 153 11.73 1.85 28.96
C LYS A 153 13.08 1.60 29.62
N ILE A 154 13.91 2.64 29.72
CA ILE A 154 15.10 2.62 30.57
C ILE A 154 14.56 2.64 32.00
N GLY A 155 14.14 1.46 32.46
CA GLY A 155 13.90 1.17 33.86
C GLY A 155 15.24 0.80 34.47
N THR A 156 15.67 1.60 35.43
CA THR A 156 16.81 1.32 36.30
C THR A 156 16.79 -0.12 36.80
N ALA A 157 17.94 -0.79 36.68
CA ALA A 157 18.17 -2.12 37.21
C ALA A 157 17.88 -2.20 38.72
N ALA A 158 17.07 -3.18 39.12
CA ALA A 158 17.26 -3.99 40.33
C ALA A 158 16.15 -5.05 40.39
N ASP A 159 16.51 -6.26 40.00
CA ASP A 159 16.54 -7.44 40.88
C ASP A 159 16.00 -8.70 40.21
N ALA A 160 16.77 -9.76 40.37
CA ALA A 160 16.60 -11.05 39.75
C ALA A 160 15.87 -12.00 40.70
N ALA A 161 14.98 -12.83 40.15
CA ALA A 161 14.72 -14.23 40.55
C ALA A 161 13.50 -14.70 39.75
N GLN A 162 13.67 -15.58 38.76
CA GLN A 162 13.44 -17.02 38.91
C GLN A 162 12.03 -17.37 39.40
N GLU A 163 11.19 -17.83 38.48
CA GLU A 163 10.34 -19.01 38.67
C GLU A 163 9.75 -19.48 37.31
N THR A 164 10.18 -20.67 36.89
CA THR A 164 9.38 -21.66 36.14
C THR A 164 9.26 -22.88 37.07
N PRO A 165 8.29 -23.80 36.96
CA PRO A 165 7.50 -24.24 35.80
C PRO A 165 5.97 -24.15 36.10
N GLU A 166 5.02 -24.47 35.22
CA GLU A 166 4.67 -25.82 34.77
C GLU A 166 3.38 -25.78 33.90
N SER A 167 3.39 -26.63 32.88
CA SER A 167 2.30 -27.30 32.16
C SER A 167 0.83 -26.95 32.45
N ALA A 168 0.09 -26.57 31.38
CA ALA A 168 -1.32 -26.93 31.23
C ALA A 168 -1.71 -27.01 29.74
N SER A 169 -1.91 -28.24 29.29
CA SER A 169 -2.64 -28.64 28.08
C SER A 169 -4.06 -28.07 28.02
N ILE A 170 -4.60 -27.79 26.83
CA ILE A 170 -5.85 -28.38 26.27
C ILE A 170 -6.36 -27.59 25.05
N SER A 171 -6.91 -28.37 24.11
CA SER A 171 -7.92 -28.06 23.08
C SER A 171 -7.48 -27.50 21.73
N GLN A 172 -7.28 -28.47 20.83
CA GLN A 172 -7.82 -28.44 19.49
C GLN A 172 -9.27 -27.93 19.49
N LYS A 173 -9.52 -26.85 18.74
CA LYS A 173 -10.77 -26.69 18.00
C LYS A 173 -10.39 -26.28 16.59
N GLY A 174 -10.66 -27.19 15.65
CA GLY A 174 -10.66 -26.88 14.23
C GLY A 174 -11.63 -25.74 13.99
N SER A 175 -11.09 -24.59 13.60
CA SER A 175 -11.86 -23.57 12.90
C SER A 175 -11.60 -23.81 11.43
N ALA A 176 -12.58 -24.42 10.77
CA ALA A 176 -12.66 -24.45 9.32
C ALA A 176 -12.50 -23.00 8.83
N VAL A 177 -11.41 -22.75 8.11
CA VAL A 177 -11.21 -21.48 7.42
C VAL A 177 -12.36 -21.37 6.43
N PRO A 178 -13.17 -20.29 6.44
CA PRO A 178 -14.03 -20.01 5.33
C PRO A 178 -13.11 -19.78 4.14
N GLU A 179 -13.18 -20.74 3.22
CA GLU A 179 -12.88 -20.63 1.80
C GLU A 179 -12.83 -19.17 1.37
N ALA A 180 -11.63 -18.75 0.95
CA ALA A 180 -11.37 -17.42 0.44
C ALA A 180 -12.47 -17.07 -0.57
N LEU A 181 -13.35 -16.14 -0.17
CA LEU A 181 -14.42 -15.65 -1.00
C LEU A 181 -13.79 -15.05 -2.25
N SER A 182 -13.82 -15.83 -3.34
CA SER A 182 -13.99 -15.31 -4.68
C SER A 182 -15.25 -14.46 -4.65
N ALA A 183 -15.06 -13.16 -4.39
CA ALA A 183 -16.17 -12.21 -4.42
C ALA A 183 -16.90 -12.36 -5.77
N PRO A 184 -18.24 -12.40 -5.77
CA PRO A 184 -19.00 -12.55 -7.01
C PRO A 184 -18.65 -11.40 -7.94
N GLU A 185 -18.42 -11.74 -9.21
CA GLU A 185 -18.11 -10.79 -10.26
C GLU A 185 -19.16 -9.67 -10.31
N PRO A 186 -18.78 -8.40 -10.14
CA PRO A 186 -19.74 -7.31 -10.25
C PRO A 186 -20.26 -7.25 -11.69
N ALA A 187 -21.59 -7.24 -11.82
CA ALA A 187 -22.26 -7.04 -13.10
C ALA A 187 -21.93 -5.64 -13.67
N LEU A 188 -22.05 -5.48 -15.00
CA LEU A 188 -21.81 -4.20 -15.71
C LEU A 188 -22.63 -3.01 -15.15
N ASP A 189 -23.72 -3.27 -14.43
CA ASP A 189 -24.59 -2.29 -13.75
C ASP A 189 -24.19 -1.95 -12.31
N ALA A 190 -23.10 -2.52 -11.80
CA ALA A 190 -22.59 -2.18 -10.47
C ALA A 190 -22.18 -0.69 -10.40
N PRO A 191 -22.26 -0.06 -9.21
CA PRO A 191 -21.71 1.27 -9.01
C PRO A 191 -20.22 1.28 -9.40
N PRO A 192 -19.74 2.31 -10.11
CA PRO A 192 -18.37 2.33 -10.64
C PRO A 192 -17.30 2.40 -9.52
N VAL A 193 -17.71 2.81 -8.33
CA VAL A 193 -16.84 2.92 -7.15
C VAL A 193 -17.56 2.33 -5.94
N ASP A 194 -16.89 1.39 -5.28
CA ASP A 194 -17.25 0.91 -3.95
C ASP A 194 -16.52 1.76 -2.89
N PHE A 195 -17.25 2.69 -2.27
CA PHE A 195 -16.70 3.53 -1.21
C PHE A 195 -16.37 2.74 0.06
N GLY A 196 -17.05 1.62 0.31
CA GLY A 196 -16.75 0.75 1.45
C GLY A 196 -15.34 0.17 1.38
N VAL A 197 -14.84 -0.08 0.16
CA VAL A 197 -13.44 -0.46 -0.06
C VAL A 197 -12.51 0.68 0.37
N ILE A 198 -12.73 1.90 -0.11
CA ILE A 198 -11.87 3.05 0.22
C ILE A 198 -11.88 3.32 1.73
N GLN A 199 -13.06 3.30 2.34
CA GLN A 199 -13.24 3.45 3.78
C GLN A 199 -12.50 2.36 4.55
N GLY A 200 -12.56 1.10 4.12
CA GLY A 200 -11.83 0.00 4.74
C GLY A 200 -10.31 0.08 4.55
N LEU A 201 -9.84 0.58 3.40
CA LEU A 201 -8.42 0.79 3.15
C LEU A 201 -7.87 1.91 4.02
N LEU A 202 -8.57 3.04 4.11
CA LEU A 202 -8.12 4.23 4.84
C LEU A 202 -8.51 4.23 6.31
N GLY A 203 -9.45 3.38 6.74
CA GLY A 203 -9.99 3.37 8.10
C GLY A 203 -10.86 4.60 8.41
N VAL A 204 -11.55 5.16 7.42
CA VAL A 204 -12.28 6.44 7.53
C VAL A 204 -13.75 6.29 7.16
N THR A 205 -14.55 7.27 7.57
CA THR A 205 -15.95 7.42 7.19
C THR A 205 -16.10 8.05 5.80
N LEU A 206 -17.30 7.97 5.22
CA LEU A 206 -17.61 8.60 3.92
C LEU A 206 -17.47 10.13 3.98
N GLU A 207 -17.76 10.72 5.14
CA GLU A 207 -17.67 12.16 5.41
C GLU A 207 -16.22 12.66 5.48
N GLU A 208 -15.28 11.77 5.80
CA GLU A 208 -13.85 12.06 5.88
C GLU A 208 -13.12 11.83 4.53
N LEU A 209 -13.75 11.18 3.55
CA LEU A 209 -13.16 10.96 2.22
C LEU A 209 -12.70 12.24 1.49
N PRO A 210 -13.40 13.39 1.58
CA PRO A 210 -12.90 14.65 1.01
C PRO A 210 -11.49 15.04 1.48
N LEU A 211 -11.07 14.63 2.69
CA LEU A 211 -9.72 14.88 3.20
C LEU A 211 -8.62 14.20 2.35
N PHE A 212 -9.01 13.23 1.53
CA PHE A 212 -8.14 12.48 0.63
C PHE A 212 -8.35 12.86 -0.84
N SER A 213 -8.96 14.01 -1.13
CA SER A 213 -9.18 14.52 -2.50
C SER A 213 -7.92 14.44 -3.38
N HIS A 214 -6.75 14.78 -2.82
CA HIS A 214 -5.46 14.68 -3.50
C HIS A 214 -5.12 13.27 -3.99
N LEU A 215 -5.59 12.21 -3.33
CA LEU A 215 -5.40 10.82 -3.78
C LEU A 215 -6.21 10.56 -5.07
N PHE A 216 -7.44 11.06 -5.13
CA PHE A 216 -8.30 10.92 -6.32
C PHE A 216 -7.78 11.75 -7.50
N VAL A 217 -7.33 12.97 -7.23
CA VAL A 217 -6.66 13.82 -8.24
C VAL A 217 -5.42 13.13 -8.79
N LEU A 218 -4.57 12.58 -7.91
CA LEU A 218 -3.39 11.81 -8.33
C LEU A 218 -3.78 10.59 -9.17
N PHE A 219 -4.82 9.86 -8.75
CA PHE A 219 -5.36 8.74 -9.52
C PHE A 219 -5.77 9.15 -10.93
N PHE A 220 -6.44 10.29 -11.10
CA PHE A 220 -6.87 10.77 -12.43
C PHE A 220 -5.69 11.14 -13.33
N THR A 221 -4.73 11.89 -12.80
CA THR A 221 -3.54 12.31 -13.57
C THR A 221 -2.72 11.10 -14.00
N GLU A 222 -2.38 10.23 -13.05
CA GLU A 222 -1.52 9.07 -13.29
C GLU A 222 -2.19 8.00 -14.14
N SER A 223 -3.50 7.79 -13.97
CA SER A 223 -4.23 6.80 -14.76
C SER A 223 -4.43 7.28 -16.19
N GLY A 224 -4.79 8.56 -16.39
CA GLY A 224 -4.92 9.14 -17.72
C GLY A 224 -3.64 9.02 -18.55
N GLU A 225 -2.49 9.36 -17.98
CA GLU A 225 -1.20 9.23 -18.67
C GLU A 225 -0.87 7.77 -19.03
N LYS A 226 -1.14 6.81 -18.13
CA LYS A 226 -0.87 5.39 -18.39
C LYS A 226 -1.84 4.81 -19.43
N MET A 227 -3.10 5.25 -19.45
CA MET A 227 -4.08 4.83 -20.45
C MET A 227 -3.67 5.27 -21.86
N GLU A 228 -3.21 6.52 -22.03
CA GLU A 228 -2.66 6.98 -23.31
C GLU A 228 -1.43 6.16 -23.74
N LYS A 229 -0.56 5.78 -22.80
CA LYS A 229 0.57 4.87 -23.08
C LYS A 229 0.10 3.47 -23.49
N ILE A 230 -0.94 2.93 -22.86
CA ILE A 230 -1.53 1.63 -23.29
C ILE A 230 -2.08 1.75 -24.71
N ARG A 231 -2.81 2.82 -25.01
CA ARG A 231 -3.34 3.07 -26.36
C ARG A 231 -2.23 3.08 -27.40
N PHE A 232 -1.12 3.76 -27.12
CA PHE A 232 0.05 3.75 -27.99
C PHE A 232 0.68 2.36 -28.10
N ALA A 233 0.90 1.66 -26.98
CA ALA A 233 1.47 0.32 -26.94
C ALA A 233 0.63 -0.69 -27.73
N LEU A 234 -0.70 -0.59 -27.70
CA LEU A 234 -1.60 -1.38 -28.52
C LEU A 234 -1.42 -1.10 -30.02
N ALA A 235 -1.23 0.16 -30.40
CA ALA A 235 -1.01 0.55 -31.80
C ALA A 235 0.31 0.01 -32.36
N VAL A 236 1.38 0.02 -31.56
CA VAL A 236 2.70 -0.53 -31.95
C VAL A 236 2.88 -2.01 -31.61
N LYS A 237 1.86 -2.66 -31.03
CA LYS A 237 1.85 -4.07 -30.60
C LYS A 237 2.92 -4.42 -29.57
N ASP A 238 3.25 -3.49 -28.68
CA ASP A 238 4.16 -3.72 -27.55
C ASP A 238 3.41 -4.38 -26.38
N ILE A 239 3.33 -5.71 -26.43
CA ILE A 239 2.65 -6.54 -25.42
C ILE A 239 3.27 -6.37 -24.03
N GLY A 240 4.60 -6.22 -23.96
CA GLY A 240 5.31 -6.08 -22.69
C GLY A 240 4.88 -4.81 -21.97
N GLN A 241 4.79 -3.71 -22.71
CA GLN A 241 4.34 -2.43 -22.16
C GLN A 241 2.86 -2.44 -21.76
N VAL A 242 1.99 -3.09 -22.55
CA VAL A 242 0.58 -3.27 -22.18
C VAL A 242 0.46 -4.06 -20.86
N CYS A 243 1.20 -5.17 -20.72
CA CYS A 243 1.19 -5.98 -19.52
C CYS A 243 1.62 -5.18 -18.28
N ALA A 244 2.72 -4.44 -18.38
CA ALA A 244 3.27 -3.65 -17.27
C ALA A 244 2.31 -2.52 -16.84
N LEU A 245 1.76 -1.76 -17.81
CA LEU A 245 0.85 -0.66 -17.52
C LEU A 245 -0.50 -1.16 -16.98
N ALA A 246 -1.03 -2.26 -17.51
CA ALA A 246 -2.25 -2.88 -17.00
C ALA A 246 -2.08 -3.39 -15.56
N HIS A 247 -0.93 -3.99 -15.24
CA HIS A 247 -0.63 -4.40 -13.86
C HIS A 247 -0.66 -3.21 -12.88
N ALA A 248 0.00 -2.10 -13.24
CA ALA A 248 0.03 -0.89 -12.41
C ALA A 248 -1.37 -0.30 -12.23
N LEU A 249 -2.15 -0.19 -13.30
CA LEU A 249 -3.51 0.36 -13.26
C LEU A 249 -4.49 -0.54 -12.50
N LYS A 250 -4.36 -1.86 -12.59
CA LYS A 250 -5.14 -2.83 -11.80
C LYS A 250 -5.07 -2.50 -10.31
N SER A 251 -3.85 -2.32 -9.78
CA SER A 251 -3.65 -2.00 -8.35
C SER A 251 -4.20 -0.62 -8.00
N ALA A 252 -3.89 0.38 -8.82
CA ALA A 252 -4.35 1.75 -8.62
C ALA A 252 -5.90 1.84 -8.55
N SER A 253 -6.60 1.16 -9.46
CA SER A 253 -8.06 1.12 -9.47
C SER A 253 -8.64 0.44 -8.22
N GLY A 254 -7.99 -0.62 -7.73
CA GLY A 254 -8.40 -1.28 -6.48
C GLY A 254 -8.34 -0.35 -5.26
N ASN A 255 -7.33 0.52 -5.19
CA ASN A 255 -7.16 1.45 -4.06
C ASN A 255 -8.24 2.54 -3.99
N VAL A 256 -8.85 2.88 -5.12
CA VAL A 256 -9.94 3.87 -5.19
C VAL A 256 -11.32 3.20 -5.26
N GLY A 257 -11.41 1.91 -4.92
CA GLY A 257 -12.67 1.17 -4.93
C GLY A 257 -13.26 0.91 -6.31
N ALA A 258 -12.52 1.17 -7.39
CA ALA A 258 -12.95 0.95 -8.77
C ALA A 258 -12.74 -0.51 -9.18
N LEU A 259 -13.51 -1.42 -8.57
CA LEU A 259 -13.33 -2.87 -8.72
C LEU A 259 -13.59 -3.36 -10.15
N GLY A 260 -14.58 -2.80 -10.84
CA GLY A 260 -14.86 -3.09 -12.25
C GLY A 260 -13.67 -2.73 -13.16
N LEU A 261 -13.10 -1.54 -12.95
CA LEU A 261 -11.93 -1.10 -13.69
C LEU A 261 -10.68 -1.94 -13.36
N SER A 262 -10.48 -2.29 -12.09
CA SER A 262 -9.39 -3.18 -11.65
C SER A 262 -9.49 -4.55 -12.34
N ARG A 263 -10.70 -5.10 -12.46
CA ARG A 263 -10.97 -6.35 -13.19
C ARG A 263 -10.57 -6.26 -14.66
N LEU A 264 -10.99 -5.21 -15.37
CA LEU A 264 -10.66 -5.03 -16.79
C LEU A 264 -9.14 -5.00 -17.00
N TYR A 265 -8.41 -4.26 -16.16
CA TYR A 265 -6.95 -4.24 -16.23
C TYR A 265 -6.30 -5.58 -15.87
N ARG A 266 -6.88 -6.35 -14.94
CA ARG A 266 -6.43 -7.71 -14.66
C ARG A 266 -6.61 -8.62 -15.88
N GLU A 267 -7.75 -8.56 -16.56
CA GLU A 267 -8.01 -9.36 -17.77
C GLU A 267 -7.04 -8.97 -18.90
N MET A 268 -6.79 -7.67 -19.08
CA MET A 268 -5.78 -7.17 -20.02
C MET A 268 -4.36 -7.67 -19.68
N GLU A 269 -3.96 -7.60 -18.41
CA GLU A 269 -2.66 -8.10 -17.94
C GLU A 269 -2.51 -9.60 -18.26
N LEU A 270 -3.55 -10.40 -18.01
CA LEU A 270 -3.52 -11.84 -18.25
C LEU A 270 -3.42 -12.19 -19.74
N LEU A 271 -4.17 -11.51 -20.60
CA LEU A 271 -4.09 -11.69 -22.06
C LEU A 271 -2.75 -11.24 -22.63
N ALA A 272 -2.24 -10.10 -22.16
CA ALA A 272 -0.91 -9.63 -22.58
C ALA A 272 0.18 -10.61 -22.14
N ARG A 273 0.10 -11.15 -20.91
CA ARG A 273 1.06 -12.13 -20.41
C ARG A 273 1.02 -13.46 -21.19
N SER A 274 -0.13 -13.85 -21.72
CA SER A 274 -0.24 -15.02 -22.60
C SER A 274 0.18 -14.76 -24.05
N GLY A 275 0.56 -13.52 -24.39
CA GLY A 275 0.99 -13.13 -25.73
C GLY A 275 -0.16 -12.99 -26.74
N VAL A 276 -1.41 -12.97 -26.27
CA VAL A 276 -2.60 -12.88 -27.13
C VAL A 276 -2.98 -11.41 -27.32
N MET A 277 -2.94 -10.94 -28.57
CA MET A 277 -3.32 -9.56 -28.93
C MET A 277 -4.83 -9.41 -29.15
N ASP A 278 -5.50 -10.48 -29.55
CA ASP A 278 -6.92 -10.45 -29.85
C ASP A 278 -7.72 -10.18 -28.57
N GLY A 279 -8.61 -9.19 -28.64
CA GLY A 279 -9.43 -8.77 -27.50
C GLY A 279 -8.84 -7.66 -26.63
N LEU A 280 -7.52 -7.42 -26.66
CA LEU A 280 -6.91 -6.34 -25.84
C LEU A 280 -7.47 -4.95 -26.18
N ALA A 281 -7.70 -4.65 -27.46
CA ALA A 281 -8.29 -3.38 -27.87
C ALA A 281 -9.74 -3.23 -27.38
N SER A 282 -10.51 -4.32 -27.36
CA SER A 282 -11.89 -4.30 -26.87
C SER A 282 -11.94 -4.12 -25.35
N LEU A 283 -11.04 -4.77 -24.61
CA LEU A 283 -10.92 -4.56 -23.16
C LEU A 283 -10.47 -3.14 -22.84
N TYR A 284 -9.56 -2.58 -23.62
CA TYR A 284 -9.13 -1.19 -23.44
C TYR A 284 -10.30 -0.20 -23.64
N GLU A 285 -11.12 -0.38 -24.68
CA GLU A 285 -12.31 0.46 -24.90
C GLU A 285 -13.33 0.35 -23.74
N GLN A 286 -13.49 -0.85 -23.19
CA GLN A 286 -14.32 -1.06 -21.99
C GLN A 286 -13.72 -0.36 -20.77
N ALA A 287 -12.39 -0.44 -20.59
CA ALA A 287 -11.69 0.24 -19.51
C ALA A 287 -11.80 1.77 -19.62
N GLU A 288 -11.74 2.34 -20.82
CA GLU A 288 -11.98 3.78 -21.05
C GLU A 288 -13.37 4.22 -20.61
N LYS A 289 -14.41 3.47 -20.99
CA LYS A 289 -15.80 3.76 -20.58
C LYS A 289 -15.97 3.67 -19.07
N GLU A 290 -15.42 2.62 -18.46
CA GLU A 290 -15.51 2.43 -17.01
C GLU A 290 -14.70 3.49 -16.25
N TYR A 291 -13.54 3.89 -16.77
CA TYR A 291 -12.73 4.96 -16.19
C TYR A 291 -13.46 6.30 -16.14
N GLU A 292 -14.22 6.66 -17.17
CA GLU A 292 -15.03 7.88 -17.14
C GLU A 292 -16.18 7.80 -16.11
N ARG A 293 -16.79 6.62 -15.92
CA ARG A 293 -17.77 6.40 -14.85
C ARG A 293 -17.14 6.56 -13.47
N VAL A 294 -15.94 6.04 -13.27
CA VAL A 294 -15.16 6.19 -12.03
C VAL A 294 -14.81 7.66 -11.77
N LYS A 295 -14.32 8.37 -12.78
CA LYS A 295 -14.03 9.82 -12.69
C LYS A 295 -15.25 10.61 -12.25
N ALA A 296 -16.39 10.40 -12.91
CA ALA A 296 -17.63 11.08 -12.53
C ALA A 296 -18.04 10.79 -11.07
N ALA A 297 -17.87 9.54 -10.62
CA ALA A 297 -18.20 9.15 -9.26
C ALA A 297 -17.26 9.73 -8.19
N LEU A 298 -15.98 9.93 -8.50
CA LEU A 298 -14.97 10.46 -7.57
C LEU A 298 -14.84 11.99 -7.62
N ALA A 299 -15.24 12.63 -8.73
CA ALA A 299 -15.18 14.08 -8.92
C ALA A 299 -15.87 14.86 -7.79
N ARG A 300 -16.97 14.32 -7.24
CA ARG A 300 -17.69 14.92 -6.09
C ARG A 300 -16.83 15.17 -4.84
N PHE A 301 -15.69 14.49 -4.71
CA PHE A 301 -14.75 14.66 -3.59
C PHE A 301 -13.56 15.55 -3.94
N CYS A 302 -13.42 15.96 -5.20
CA CYS A 302 -12.33 16.79 -5.70
C CYS A 302 -12.71 18.28 -5.77
N ASP A 303 -14.01 18.60 -5.81
CA ASP A 303 -14.54 19.96 -6.03
C ASP A 303 -14.83 20.74 -4.73
N SER A 304 -14.16 20.41 -3.62
CA SER A 304 -14.32 21.14 -2.34
C SER A 304 -13.14 22.09 -2.11
N ASP A 305 -13.18 23.25 -2.75
CA ASP A 305 -12.43 24.46 -2.36
C ASP A 305 -13.20 25.28 -1.31
#